data_AF-A0A924W4L2-F1
#
_entry.id   AF-A0A924W4L2-F1
#
_cell.length_a   1.000
_cell.length_b   1.000
_cell.length_c   1.000
_cell.angle_alpha   90.00
_cell.angle_beta   90.00
_cell.angle_gamma   90.00
#
_symmetry.space_group_name_H-M   'P 1'
#
loop_
_entity.id
_entity.type
_entity.pdbx_description
1 polymer ?
#
loop_
_entity_poly.entity_id
_entity_poly.type
_entity_poly.pdbx_seq_one_letter_code
_entity_poly.pdbx_strand_id
1 'polypeptide(L)'
;MLRALVLSLGVFMIGVAHAIEPPEGDDNSPCAAVDHPYDGGRVFALPGRYDQAPDENELVAERCNVETMTLAVHNAGRLTNVYGGERNLAEGDEAAVAREEAIFNALIDQIRARADAQGSVRLLIYAHGGMVSHDNAVRDAEALAPFILKDDYTPLFLVWTSDPFSSYGNRLCCVMDGYEDTIWQGYFAPARVFGDVVSGIGRAPETYGKQLLRFGDSLAPGVWQQDYRVSNHDFRSDRGYFERVTNCDRDSNETSEQTAEEEDSWSGATVVLPPYCLNRLLNDANRAPGTRAIGYYANTPMRALTTWMQGVGAGAWDNMVRRTRTAFRASPGFAGIAQGVYEGSNCRDITHLGAVDAYRGAHRESESGAFQRFFTRLSCEMLVDPAFAAKVRVHFYGHSMGAIVGDELMRRFPELPYERIVYMGAADSIRDFSTGALPIVQARNVEFYNLSLHPMAETRELHYGGVPPAGSLLEWIDEMFESPRSRDDRVMGKWTNIRDSYQHFAPGAMRRMTFRVFPLQENTFNDPSFANECADMDNPSDTRQRLTRCHPLEHGEFNRYSFWRERYLVGHLHDEPLPPTPN
;
A
#
# COMPACT_ATOMS: atom_id res chain seq x y z
N MET A 1 -33.16 -19.54 -3.78
CA MET A 1 -31.77 -19.15 -4.04
C MET A 1 -31.41 -19.22 -5.52
N LEU A 2 -31.43 -20.39 -6.18
CA LEU A 2 -31.12 -20.50 -7.63
C LEU A 2 -31.99 -19.61 -8.53
N ARG A 3 -33.31 -19.54 -8.29
CA ARG A 3 -34.19 -18.60 -9.03
C ARG A 3 -33.87 -17.13 -8.78
N ALA A 4 -33.47 -16.76 -7.56
CA ALA A 4 -33.06 -15.40 -7.24
C ALA A 4 -31.71 -15.06 -7.89
N LEU A 5 -30.76 -16.00 -7.88
CA LEU A 5 -29.49 -15.87 -8.58
C LEU A 5 -29.69 -15.71 -10.09
N VAL A 6 -30.56 -16.52 -10.70
CA VAL A 6 -30.89 -16.42 -12.14
C VAL A 6 -31.60 -15.11 -12.48
N LEU A 7 -32.46 -14.60 -11.59
CA LEU A 7 -33.09 -13.29 -11.77
C LEU A 7 -32.09 -12.14 -11.58
N SER A 8 -31.21 -12.20 -10.59
CA SER A 8 -30.16 -11.21 -10.37
C SER A 8 -29.14 -11.21 -11.51
N LEU A 9 -28.72 -12.40 -11.98
CA LEU A 9 -27.88 -12.52 -13.17
C LEU A 9 -28.62 -12.03 -14.41
N GLY A 10 -29.91 -12.33 -14.56
CA GLY A 10 -30.71 -11.87 -15.69
C GLY A 10 -30.82 -10.35 -15.72
N VAL A 11 -31.14 -9.72 -14.59
CA VAL A 11 -31.21 -8.24 -14.47
C VAL A 11 -29.84 -7.60 -14.64
N PHE A 12 -28.78 -8.19 -14.08
CA PHE A 12 -27.41 -7.70 -14.24
C PHE A 12 -26.93 -7.86 -15.68
N MET A 13 -27.13 -9.02 -16.31
CA MET A 13 -26.77 -9.26 -17.71
C MET A 13 -27.61 -8.42 -18.67
N ILE A 14 -28.87 -8.11 -18.34
CA ILE A 14 -29.70 -7.16 -19.10
C ILE A 14 -29.21 -5.73 -18.88
N GLY A 15 -28.81 -5.35 -17.66
CA GLY A 15 -28.21 -4.04 -17.39
C GLY A 15 -26.85 -3.85 -18.05
N VAL A 16 -26.02 -4.89 -18.06
CA VAL A 16 -24.74 -4.95 -18.76
C VAL A 16 -24.96 -4.97 -20.27
N ALA A 17 -25.92 -5.75 -20.78
CA ALA A 17 -26.25 -5.75 -22.20
C ALA A 17 -26.88 -4.41 -22.66
N HIS A 18 -27.74 -3.76 -21.86
CA HIS A 18 -28.25 -2.41 -22.14
C HIS A 18 -27.18 -1.33 -22.01
N ALA A 19 -26.16 -1.54 -21.20
CA ALA A 19 -24.97 -0.68 -21.18
C ALA A 19 -23.99 -0.98 -22.33
N ILE A 20 -24.23 -2.00 -23.15
CA ILE A 20 -23.30 -2.49 -24.18
C ILE A 20 -23.91 -2.49 -25.60
N GLU A 21 -25.23 -2.53 -25.77
CA GLU A 21 -25.85 -2.26 -27.08
C GLU A 21 -25.68 -0.76 -27.40
N PRO A 22 -24.85 -0.38 -28.38
CA PRO A 22 -24.74 1.02 -28.74
C PRO A 22 -26.05 1.42 -29.45
N PRO A 23 -26.77 2.45 -28.97
CA PRO A 23 -27.66 3.18 -29.86
C PRO A 23 -26.80 3.71 -31.01
N GLU A 24 -27.30 3.67 -32.23
CA GLU A 24 -26.68 4.43 -33.34
C GLU A 24 -26.61 5.92 -32.91
N GLY A 25 -25.43 6.36 -32.44
CA GLY A 25 -25.13 7.75 -32.12
C GLY A 25 -24.95 8.15 -30.65
N ASP A 26 -24.81 7.23 -29.68
CA ASP A 26 -24.64 7.59 -28.25
C ASP A 26 -23.37 7.00 -27.60
N ASP A 27 -22.56 7.87 -27.01
CA ASP A 27 -21.26 7.66 -26.33
C ASP A 27 -21.38 6.90 -24.99
N ASN A 28 -22.15 5.81 -24.94
CA ASN A 28 -22.43 5.07 -23.69
C ASN A 28 -21.75 3.69 -23.63
N SER A 29 -20.71 3.43 -24.44
CA SER A 29 -19.93 2.20 -24.26
C SER A 29 -19.23 2.23 -22.88
N PRO A 30 -18.98 1.08 -22.23
CA PRO A 30 -18.17 1.04 -21.01
C PRO A 30 -16.73 1.56 -21.20
N CYS A 31 -16.31 1.79 -22.45
CA CYS A 31 -15.05 2.45 -22.83
C CYS A 31 -15.27 3.88 -23.42
N ALA A 32 -16.49 4.41 -23.37
CA ALA A 32 -16.82 5.78 -23.74
C ALA A 32 -16.61 6.71 -22.54
N ALA A 33 -16.30 7.97 -22.82
CA ALA A 33 -15.79 8.91 -21.83
C ALA A 33 -16.77 9.08 -20.65
N VAL A 34 -16.34 8.71 -19.45
CA VAL A 34 -16.91 9.28 -18.22
C VAL A 34 -16.14 10.57 -17.98
N ASP A 35 -16.73 11.71 -18.33
CA ASP A 35 -16.23 13.03 -17.93
C ASP A 35 -16.19 13.07 -16.41
N HIS A 36 -15.02 12.81 -15.83
CA HIS A 36 -14.75 13.16 -14.45
C HIS A 36 -14.50 14.67 -14.43
N PRO A 37 -15.38 15.50 -13.82
CA PRO A 37 -15.09 16.91 -13.67
C PRO A 37 -13.83 17.04 -12.81
N TYR A 38 -12.73 17.36 -13.47
CA TYR A 38 -11.48 17.75 -12.85
C TYR A 38 -11.75 19.11 -12.17
N ASP A 39 -12.16 19.08 -10.90
CA ASP A 39 -12.33 20.29 -10.10
C ASP A 39 -10.92 20.80 -9.78
N GLY A 40 -10.56 21.96 -10.33
CA GLY A 40 -9.22 22.56 -10.39
C GLY A 40 -8.59 22.90 -9.03
N GLY A 41 -8.43 21.91 -8.16
CA GLY A 41 -7.80 21.97 -6.86
C GLY A 41 -6.28 22.01 -6.98
N ARG A 42 -5.73 23.18 -7.27
CA ARG A 42 -4.43 23.71 -6.82
C ARG A 42 -3.29 22.69 -6.63
N VAL A 43 -2.86 22.09 -7.73
CA VAL A 43 -1.44 22.02 -8.07
C VAL A 43 -1.31 22.80 -9.38
N PHE A 44 -0.43 23.79 -9.46
CA PHE A 44 -0.30 24.61 -10.67
C PHE A 44 0.29 23.76 -11.81
N ALA A 45 -0.59 23.12 -12.59
CA ALA A 45 -0.36 22.85 -13.99
C ALA A 45 -0.82 24.08 -14.79
N LEU A 46 0.02 24.56 -15.70
CA LEU A 46 -0.35 25.64 -16.61
C LEU A 46 -1.54 25.18 -17.47
N PRO A 47 -2.64 25.94 -17.57
CA PRO A 47 -3.73 25.57 -18.48
C PRO A 47 -3.28 25.80 -19.92
N GLY A 48 -3.18 24.72 -20.69
CA GLY A 48 -3.15 24.79 -22.15
C GLY A 48 -4.50 25.28 -22.67
N ARG A 49 -4.49 26.28 -23.55
CA ARG A 49 -5.69 26.68 -24.29
C ARG A 49 -5.87 25.72 -25.46
N TYR A 50 -6.89 24.88 -25.42
CA TYR A 50 -7.38 24.14 -26.59
C TYR A 50 -8.42 24.97 -27.34
N ASP A 51 -8.03 25.51 -28.50
CA ASP A 51 -8.95 26.10 -29.47
C ASP A 51 -9.34 25.10 -30.59
N GLN A 52 -8.93 23.83 -30.51
CA GLN A 52 -9.24 22.77 -31.48
C GLN A 52 -9.64 21.47 -30.78
N ALA A 53 -10.67 20.78 -31.31
CA ALA A 53 -11.09 19.48 -30.81
C ALA A 53 -10.02 18.42 -31.16
N PRO A 54 -9.60 17.59 -30.19
CA PRO A 54 -8.59 16.55 -30.42
C PRO A 54 -9.07 15.49 -31.42
N ASP A 55 -8.11 14.87 -32.11
CA ASP A 55 -8.32 13.68 -32.95
C ASP A 55 -8.89 12.52 -32.10
N GLU A 56 -9.78 11.69 -32.65
CA GLU A 56 -10.31 10.48 -31.99
C GLU A 56 -9.20 9.54 -31.48
N ASN A 57 -8.06 9.43 -32.19
CA ASN A 57 -6.90 8.65 -31.75
C ASN A 57 -6.17 9.30 -30.56
N GLU A 58 -6.17 10.62 -30.47
CA GLU A 58 -5.59 11.40 -29.38
C GLU A 58 -6.43 11.24 -28.11
N LEU A 59 -7.76 11.30 -28.26
CA LEU A 59 -8.70 10.98 -27.20
C LEU A 59 -8.54 9.53 -26.69
N VAL A 60 -8.25 8.57 -27.57
CA VAL A 60 -8.01 7.17 -27.15
C VAL A 60 -6.70 7.00 -26.39
N ALA A 61 -5.65 7.76 -26.73
CA ALA A 61 -4.39 7.77 -25.98
C ALA A 61 -4.55 8.42 -24.59
N GLU A 62 -5.35 9.49 -24.47
CA GLU A 62 -5.71 10.06 -23.16
C GLU A 62 -6.59 9.09 -22.32
N ARG A 63 -7.54 8.38 -22.96
CA ARG A 63 -8.43 7.40 -22.30
C ARG A 63 -7.68 6.25 -21.64
N CYS A 64 -6.56 5.86 -22.22
CA CYS A 64 -5.73 4.77 -21.73
C CYS A 64 -4.49 5.25 -21.00
N ASN A 65 -4.44 6.50 -20.53
CA ASN A 65 -3.28 7.01 -19.82
C ASN A 65 -3.09 6.30 -18.46
N VAL A 66 -2.36 5.19 -18.50
CA VAL A 66 -1.99 4.36 -17.34
C VAL A 66 -0.84 5.00 -16.55
N GLU A 67 -0.36 6.16 -17.00
CA GLU A 67 0.92 6.75 -16.61
C GLU A 67 0.82 7.91 -15.61
N THR A 68 -0.33 8.19 -14.99
CA THR A 68 -0.37 9.20 -13.91
C THR A 68 0.34 8.67 -12.66
N MET A 69 1.66 8.70 -12.73
CA MET A 69 2.56 8.52 -11.61
C MET A 69 3.02 9.92 -11.23
N THR A 70 3.23 10.17 -9.95
CA THR A 70 3.74 11.45 -9.49
C THR A 70 4.78 11.17 -8.45
N LEU A 71 5.97 11.69 -8.70
CA LEU A 71 6.97 11.86 -7.68
C LEU A 71 6.81 13.25 -7.11
N ALA A 72 6.63 13.36 -5.80
CA ALA A 72 6.50 14.67 -5.18
C ALA A 72 7.42 14.80 -3.97
N VAL A 73 8.30 15.81 -4.00
CA VAL A 73 9.02 16.29 -2.82
C VAL A 73 8.42 17.61 -2.40
N HIS A 74 8.13 17.74 -1.12
CA HIS A 74 7.51 18.93 -0.58
C HIS A 74 8.58 19.85 0.04
N ASN A 75 8.92 20.96 -0.64
CA ASN A 75 9.57 22.10 0.00
C ASN A 75 8.51 23.18 0.23
N ALA A 76 8.10 23.42 1.47
CA ALA A 76 7.26 24.55 1.85
C ALA A 76 5.81 24.62 1.30
N GLY A 77 5.14 23.50 1.03
CA GLY A 77 3.67 23.53 0.84
C GLY A 77 3.15 23.05 -0.52
N ARG A 78 4.02 22.61 -1.44
CA ARG A 78 3.61 22.35 -2.84
C ARG A 78 4.20 21.06 -3.37
N LEU A 79 3.32 20.16 -3.82
CA LEU A 79 3.70 19.01 -4.63
C LEU A 79 3.94 19.48 -6.07
N THR A 80 4.95 18.91 -6.73
CA THR A 80 5.18 19.10 -8.16
C THR A 80 4.80 17.80 -8.85
N ASN A 81 3.83 17.84 -9.76
CA ASN A 81 3.49 16.67 -10.56
C ASN A 81 4.50 16.51 -11.70
N VAL A 82 5.19 15.37 -11.76
CA VAL A 82 6.15 15.07 -12.84
C VAL A 82 5.46 14.87 -14.20
N TYR A 83 4.20 14.39 -14.18
CA TYR A 83 3.45 14.00 -15.40
C TYR A 83 2.13 14.75 -15.57
N GLY A 84 1.85 15.76 -14.73
CA GLY A 84 0.56 16.46 -14.68
C GLY A 84 0.44 17.70 -15.57
N GLY A 85 1.39 17.94 -16.46
CA GLY A 85 1.15 18.85 -17.58
C GLY A 85 0.51 18.06 -18.71
N GLU A 86 -0.45 18.66 -19.42
CA GLU A 86 -0.86 18.16 -20.74
C GLU A 86 0.42 17.91 -21.54
N ARG A 87 0.70 16.63 -21.83
CA ARG A 87 1.74 16.27 -22.80
C ARG A 87 1.22 16.87 -24.09
N ASN A 88 1.81 17.97 -24.55
CA ASN A 88 1.63 18.35 -25.95
C ASN A 88 2.17 17.16 -26.74
N LEU A 89 1.31 16.38 -27.38
CA LEU A 89 1.77 15.27 -28.22
C LEU A 89 2.59 15.78 -29.43
N ALA A 90 2.56 17.09 -29.68
CA ALA A 90 3.46 17.81 -30.58
C ALA A 90 4.86 18.11 -29.99
N GLU A 91 5.05 17.99 -28.67
CA GLU A 91 6.34 18.11 -27.99
C GLU A 91 7.09 16.79 -28.19
N GLY A 92 8.11 16.80 -29.07
CA GLY A 92 8.88 15.60 -29.38
C GLY A 92 9.51 14.97 -28.13
N ASP A 93 9.79 13.66 -28.22
CA ASP A 93 10.25 12.83 -27.08
C ASP A 93 11.43 13.43 -26.31
N GLU A 94 12.34 14.12 -27.00
CA GLU A 94 13.49 14.80 -26.38
C GLU A 94 13.08 15.88 -25.36
N ALA A 95 12.05 16.67 -25.65
CA ALA A 95 11.61 17.75 -24.77
C ALA A 95 10.84 17.21 -23.55
N ALA A 96 10.08 16.12 -23.71
CA ALA A 96 9.45 15.41 -22.60
C ALA A 96 10.49 14.80 -21.65
N VAL A 97 11.52 14.15 -22.20
CA VAL A 97 12.64 13.60 -21.42
C VAL A 97 13.40 14.70 -20.69
N ALA A 98 13.75 15.79 -21.38
CA ALA A 98 14.45 16.93 -20.76
C ALA A 98 13.64 17.59 -19.63
N ARG A 99 12.31 17.65 -19.77
CA ARG A 99 11.42 18.15 -18.73
C ARG A 99 11.41 17.22 -17.51
N GLU A 100 11.27 15.92 -17.73
CA GLU A 100 11.31 14.92 -16.66
C GLU A 100 12.66 14.98 -15.91
N GLU A 101 13.77 15.06 -16.65
CA GLU A 101 15.11 15.26 -16.08
C GLU A 101 15.22 16.53 -15.24
N ALA A 102 14.71 17.65 -15.74
CA ALA A 102 14.73 18.91 -15.02
C ALA A 102 13.99 18.79 -13.67
N ILE A 103 12.88 18.05 -13.64
CA ILE A 103 12.13 17.78 -12.41
C ILE A 103 12.94 16.87 -11.49
N PHE A 104 13.47 15.75 -11.97
CA PHE A 104 14.28 14.85 -11.14
C PHE A 104 15.53 15.53 -10.57
N ASN A 105 16.25 16.30 -11.39
CA ASN A 105 17.41 17.06 -10.95
C ASN A 105 17.02 18.08 -9.88
N ALA A 106 15.92 18.82 -10.05
CA ALA A 106 15.44 19.76 -9.04
C ALA A 106 15.13 19.08 -7.69
N LEU A 107 14.54 17.88 -7.71
CA LEU A 107 14.25 17.12 -6.49
C LEU A 107 15.54 16.61 -5.82
N ILE A 108 16.51 16.12 -6.59
CA ILE A 108 17.80 15.66 -6.07
C ILE A 108 18.61 16.84 -5.53
N ASP A 109 18.65 17.96 -6.24
CA ASP A 109 19.31 19.20 -5.80
C ASP A 109 18.71 19.72 -4.50
N GLN A 110 17.40 19.58 -4.31
CA GLN A 110 16.75 19.91 -3.05
C GLN A 110 17.22 18.98 -1.91
N ILE A 111 17.30 17.67 -2.14
CA ILE A 111 17.81 16.71 -1.15
C ILE A 111 19.27 17.04 -0.80
N ARG A 112 20.10 17.34 -1.80
CA ARG A 112 21.50 17.74 -1.65
C ARG A 112 21.65 19.03 -0.86
N ALA A 113 20.92 20.08 -1.23
CA ALA A 113 20.96 21.36 -0.53
C ALA A 113 20.58 21.22 0.94
N ARG A 114 19.60 20.36 1.27
CA ARG A 114 19.23 20.07 2.65
C ARG A 114 20.30 19.25 3.38
N ALA A 115 20.86 18.24 2.73
CA ALA A 115 21.98 17.47 3.27
C ALA A 115 23.18 18.35 3.60
N ASP A 116 23.47 19.34 2.75
CA ASP A 116 24.55 20.31 2.96
C ASP A 116 24.23 21.30 4.08
N ALA A 117 22.98 21.77 4.17
CA ALA A 117 22.55 22.69 5.22
C ALA A 117 22.52 22.06 6.62
N GLN A 118 22.12 20.79 6.72
CA GLN A 118 21.91 20.09 8.00
C GLN A 118 23.08 19.15 8.37
N GLY A 119 24.03 18.93 7.46
CA GLY A 119 25.11 17.95 7.61
C GLY A 119 24.68 16.50 7.39
N SER A 120 23.40 16.17 7.58
CA SER A 120 22.77 14.91 7.14
C SER A 120 21.29 15.15 6.83
N VAL A 121 20.71 14.35 5.95
CA VAL A 121 19.28 14.40 5.62
C VAL A 121 18.64 13.03 5.82
N ARG A 122 17.48 12.99 6.47
CA ARG A 122 16.62 11.81 6.56
C ARG A 122 15.60 11.86 5.45
N LEU A 123 15.83 11.14 4.36
CA LEU A 123 14.92 11.05 3.22
C LEU A 123 13.84 10.01 3.54
N LEU A 124 12.60 10.46 3.72
CA LEU A 124 11.46 9.59 3.95
C LEU A 124 10.74 9.36 2.62
N ILE A 125 10.81 8.13 2.11
CA ILE A 125 10.11 7.69 0.92
C ILE A 125 8.78 7.07 1.35
N TYR A 126 7.66 7.65 0.95
CA TYR A 126 6.31 7.17 1.28
C TYR A 126 5.59 6.68 0.03
N ALA A 127 5.21 5.40 0.01
CA ALA A 127 4.37 4.80 -1.03
C ALA A 127 2.99 4.45 -0.46
N HIS A 128 1.93 5.00 -1.05
CA HIS A 128 0.58 4.84 -0.53
C HIS A 128 -0.05 3.46 -0.83
N GLY A 129 -1.22 3.20 -0.27
CA GLY A 129 -1.95 1.95 -0.42
C GLY A 129 -2.72 1.77 -1.73
N GLY A 130 -3.37 0.60 -1.84
CA GLY A 130 -4.36 0.32 -2.87
C GLY A 130 -5.68 1.04 -2.62
N MET A 131 -6.55 1.10 -3.63
CA MET A 131 -7.85 1.78 -3.58
C MET A 131 -7.79 3.30 -3.42
N VAL A 132 -6.68 3.92 -3.85
CA VAL A 132 -6.50 5.36 -3.79
C VAL A 132 -6.42 5.91 -5.22
N SER A 133 -7.29 6.86 -5.56
CA SER A 133 -7.17 7.60 -6.80
C SER A 133 -5.96 8.53 -6.74
N HIS A 134 -5.42 8.91 -7.90
CA HIS A 134 -4.29 9.84 -7.97
C HIS A 134 -4.53 11.12 -7.16
N ASP A 135 -5.66 11.80 -7.39
CA ASP A 135 -6.00 13.05 -6.68
C ASP A 135 -6.06 12.89 -5.16
N ASN A 136 -6.64 11.78 -4.68
CA ASN A 136 -6.71 11.51 -3.25
C ASN A 136 -5.32 11.21 -2.67
N ALA A 137 -4.46 10.49 -3.39
CA ALA A 137 -3.07 10.26 -2.97
C ALA A 137 -2.25 11.56 -2.92
N VAL A 138 -2.45 12.48 -3.86
CA VAL A 138 -1.86 13.82 -3.85
C VAL A 138 -2.34 14.62 -2.64
N ARG A 139 -3.65 14.63 -2.37
CA ARG A 139 -4.24 15.30 -1.18
C ARG A 139 -3.71 14.72 0.13
N ASP A 140 -3.59 13.40 0.23
CA ASP A 140 -3.02 12.73 1.40
C ASP A 140 -1.55 13.10 1.59
N ALA A 141 -0.77 13.13 0.50
CA ALA A 141 0.63 13.57 0.53
C ALA A 141 0.76 15.03 0.99
N GLU A 142 -0.08 15.94 0.49
CA GLU A 142 -0.15 17.34 0.94
C GLU A 142 -0.50 17.46 2.42
N ALA A 143 -1.42 16.64 2.91
CA ALA A 143 -1.81 16.62 4.31
C ALA A 143 -0.69 16.09 5.22
N LEU A 144 0.06 15.07 4.78
CA LEU A 144 1.11 14.43 5.57
C LEU A 144 2.44 15.21 5.57
N ALA A 145 2.78 15.87 4.46
CA ALA A 145 4.10 16.49 4.27
C ALA A 145 4.52 17.49 5.36
N PRO A 146 3.66 18.39 5.86
CA PRO A 146 4.03 19.33 6.93
C PRO A 146 4.45 18.63 8.22
N PHE A 147 3.81 17.52 8.57
CA PHE A 147 4.12 16.76 9.78
C PHE A 147 5.44 15.99 9.64
N ILE A 148 5.69 15.39 8.47
CA ILE A 148 6.96 14.73 8.17
C ILE A 148 8.12 15.74 8.20
N LEU A 149 7.92 16.93 7.64
CA LEU A 149 8.90 18.03 7.68
C LEU A 149 9.15 18.55 9.11
N LYS A 150 8.09 18.65 9.92
CA LYS A 150 8.18 19.07 11.34
C LYS A 150 9.04 18.12 12.16
N ASP A 151 9.02 16.83 11.82
CA ASP A 151 9.85 15.80 12.48
C ASP A 151 11.24 15.65 11.83
N ASP A 152 11.61 16.62 10.99
CA ASP A 152 12.92 16.76 10.34
C ASP A 152 13.29 15.60 9.40
N TYR A 153 12.27 15.12 8.68
CA TYR A 153 12.45 14.31 7.47
C TYR A 153 12.27 15.16 6.22
N THR A 154 12.84 14.69 5.10
CA THR A 154 12.55 15.18 3.76
C THR A 154 11.58 14.20 3.10
N PRO A 155 10.29 14.56 2.95
CA PRO A 155 9.32 13.64 2.36
C PRO A 155 9.48 13.53 0.85
N LEU A 156 9.49 12.30 0.34
CA LEU A 156 9.37 11.92 -1.07
C LEU A 156 8.16 10.99 -1.19
N PHE A 157 7.09 11.47 -1.80
CA PHE A 157 5.88 10.67 -2.02
C PHE A 157 5.93 9.99 -3.39
N LEU A 158 5.65 8.68 -3.40
CA LEU A 158 5.45 7.87 -4.58
C LEU A 158 3.93 7.73 -4.78
N VAL A 159 3.39 8.46 -5.75
CA VAL A 159 1.96 8.53 -6.03
C VAL A 159 1.66 7.86 -7.37
N TRP A 160 0.63 7.02 -7.42
CA TRP A 160 0.11 6.42 -8.65
C TRP A 160 -1.38 6.10 -8.51
N THR A 161 -2.06 5.88 -9.63
CA THR A 161 -3.46 5.46 -9.58
C THR A 161 -3.60 4.00 -9.18
N SER A 162 -4.06 3.74 -7.95
CA SER A 162 -4.29 2.41 -7.40
C SER A 162 -5.77 2.10 -7.15
N ASP A 163 -6.69 2.90 -7.68
CA ASP A 163 -8.12 2.67 -7.49
C ASP A 163 -8.64 1.46 -8.31
N PRO A 164 -9.54 0.65 -7.74
CA PRO A 164 -9.98 -0.60 -8.37
C PRO A 164 -10.87 -0.38 -9.59
N PHE A 165 -11.61 0.73 -9.66
CA PHE A 165 -12.57 0.97 -10.74
C PHE A 165 -11.86 1.41 -12.02
N SER A 166 -10.96 2.39 -11.96
CA SER A 166 -10.10 2.76 -13.08
C SER A 166 -9.18 1.61 -13.46
N SER A 167 -8.71 0.82 -12.49
CA SER A 167 -7.88 -0.34 -12.78
C SER A 167 -8.66 -1.41 -13.54
N TYR A 168 -9.90 -1.71 -13.13
CA TYR A 168 -10.74 -2.64 -13.86
C TYR A 168 -11.13 -2.11 -15.24
N GLY A 169 -11.51 -0.83 -15.34
CA GLY A 169 -11.79 -0.16 -16.61
C GLY A 169 -10.62 -0.27 -17.58
N ASN A 170 -9.39 0.03 -17.12
CA ASN A 170 -8.21 -0.13 -17.95
C ASN A 170 -7.93 -1.59 -18.31
N ARG A 171 -8.22 -2.57 -17.45
CA ARG A 171 -8.12 -3.98 -17.83
C ARG A 171 -9.10 -4.33 -18.96
N LEU A 172 -10.29 -3.74 -18.96
CA LEU A 172 -11.28 -4.00 -20.00
C LEU A 172 -10.91 -3.32 -21.31
N CYS A 173 -10.52 -2.05 -21.25
CA CYS A 173 -10.43 -1.18 -22.42
C CYS A 173 -9.00 -0.93 -22.91
N CYS A 174 -7.98 -1.03 -22.05
CA CYS A 174 -6.63 -0.58 -22.35
C CYS A 174 -5.55 -1.66 -22.27
N VAL A 175 -5.71 -2.70 -21.43
CA VAL A 175 -4.72 -3.78 -21.31
C VAL A 175 -5.22 -5.16 -21.75
N MET A 176 -4.42 -5.83 -22.60
CA MET A 176 -4.57 -7.22 -23.04
C MET A 176 -3.24 -7.94 -22.88
N ASP A 177 -3.22 -9.07 -22.15
CA ASP A 177 -2.03 -9.91 -21.97
C ASP A 177 -0.78 -9.17 -21.50
N GLY A 178 -0.97 -8.09 -20.74
CA GLY A 178 0.11 -7.23 -20.24
C GLY A 178 0.58 -6.13 -21.20
N TYR A 179 0.02 -6.09 -22.41
CA TYR A 179 0.29 -5.06 -23.42
C TYR A 179 -0.86 -4.06 -23.50
N GLU A 180 -0.51 -2.81 -23.81
CA GLU A 180 -1.50 -1.81 -24.20
C GLU A 180 -1.75 -1.96 -25.70
N ASP A 181 -3.00 -2.23 -26.08
CA ASP A 181 -3.43 -2.43 -27.46
C ASP A 181 -4.83 -1.84 -27.61
N THR A 182 -4.96 -0.71 -28.29
CA THR A 182 -6.24 0.01 -28.37
C THR A 182 -7.20 -0.58 -29.39
N ILE A 183 -6.74 -1.42 -30.33
CA ILE A 183 -7.50 -1.73 -31.55
C ILE A 183 -8.61 -2.78 -31.31
N TRP A 184 -8.34 -3.81 -30.51
CA TRP A 184 -9.26 -4.94 -30.36
C TRP A 184 -9.97 -5.00 -29.01
N GLN A 185 -9.62 -4.12 -28.08
CA GLN A 185 -9.94 -4.33 -26.67
C GLN A 185 -11.40 -4.03 -26.30
N GLY A 186 -11.97 -2.94 -26.82
CA GLY A 186 -13.39 -2.64 -26.62
C GLY A 186 -14.30 -3.78 -27.11
N TYR A 187 -13.89 -4.49 -28.17
CA TYR A 187 -14.65 -5.61 -28.73
C TYR A 187 -14.68 -6.83 -27.80
N PHE A 188 -13.59 -7.10 -27.08
CA PHE A 188 -13.50 -8.24 -26.16
C PHE A 188 -13.92 -7.92 -24.72
N ALA A 189 -14.14 -6.65 -24.37
CA ALA A 189 -14.58 -6.25 -23.05
C ALA A 189 -15.82 -7.02 -22.55
N PRO A 190 -16.90 -7.22 -23.34
CA PRO A 190 -18.05 -8.02 -22.89
C PRO A 190 -17.69 -9.47 -22.59
N ALA A 191 -16.86 -10.09 -23.43
CA ALA A 191 -16.41 -11.47 -23.22
C ALA A 191 -15.53 -11.60 -21.97
N ARG A 192 -14.70 -10.60 -21.66
CA ARG A 192 -13.89 -10.55 -20.43
C ARG A 192 -14.73 -10.38 -19.19
N VAL A 193 -15.64 -9.42 -19.17
CA VAL A 193 -16.59 -9.22 -18.06
C VAL A 193 -17.36 -10.51 -17.82
N PHE A 194 -17.87 -11.15 -18.88
CA PHE A 194 -18.56 -12.43 -18.76
C PHE A 194 -17.64 -13.52 -18.19
N GLY A 195 -16.41 -13.63 -18.68
CA GLY A 195 -15.41 -14.59 -18.18
C GLY A 195 -15.08 -14.38 -16.69
N ASP A 196 -14.89 -13.13 -16.27
CA ASP A 196 -14.66 -12.76 -14.88
C ASP A 196 -15.86 -13.13 -14.01
N VAL A 197 -17.08 -12.81 -14.45
CA VAL A 197 -18.32 -13.15 -13.73
C VAL A 197 -18.49 -14.67 -13.60
N VAL A 198 -18.29 -15.42 -14.70
CA VAL A 198 -18.38 -16.88 -14.68
C VAL A 198 -17.33 -17.48 -13.74
N SER A 199 -16.09 -16.97 -13.78
CA SER A 199 -15.02 -17.38 -12.86
C SER A 199 -15.40 -17.09 -11.40
N GLY A 200 -15.94 -15.90 -11.14
CA GLY A 200 -16.45 -15.50 -9.82
C GLY A 200 -17.56 -16.41 -9.31
N ILE A 201 -18.53 -16.76 -10.16
CA ILE A 201 -19.61 -17.71 -9.84
C ILE A 201 -19.04 -19.11 -9.56
N GLY A 202 -18.05 -19.55 -10.35
CA GLY A 202 -17.40 -20.85 -10.17
C GLY A 202 -16.67 -20.97 -8.82
N ARG A 203 -16.06 -19.88 -8.34
CA ARG A 203 -15.38 -19.81 -7.04
C ARG A 203 -16.31 -19.51 -5.87
N ALA A 204 -17.48 -18.92 -6.12
CA ALA A 204 -18.40 -18.47 -5.08
C ALA A 204 -18.74 -19.54 -4.01
N PRO A 205 -19.01 -20.83 -4.35
CA PRO A 205 -19.28 -21.86 -3.34
C PRO A 205 -18.15 -22.03 -2.32
N GLU A 206 -16.90 -22.02 -2.77
CA GLU A 206 -15.73 -22.13 -1.89
C GLU A 206 -15.66 -20.92 -0.96
N THR A 207 -15.83 -19.71 -1.51
CA THR A 207 -15.75 -18.50 -0.71
C THR A 207 -16.93 -18.36 0.26
N TYR A 208 -18.13 -18.79 -0.12
CA TYR A 208 -19.26 -18.88 0.83
C TYR A 208 -18.94 -19.86 1.96
N GLY A 209 -18.30 -20.99 1.65
CA GLY A 209 -17.83 -21.93 2.67
C GLY A 209 -16.88 -21.26 3.67
N LYS A 210 -15.85 -20.57 3.17
CA LYS A 210 -14.89 -19.83 4.02
C LYS A 210 -15.56 -18.72 4.82
N GLN A 211 -16.44 -17.93 4.20
CA GLN A 211 -17.21 -16.89 4.89
C GLN A 211 -18.14 -17.46 5.96
N LEU A 212 -18.78 -18.62 5.71
CA LEU A 212 -19.64 -19.28 6.67
C LEU A 212 -18.83 -19.84 7.85
N LEU A 213 -17.64 -20.38 7.60
CA LEU A 213 -16.73 -20.84 8.66
C LEU A 213 -16.30 -19.65 9.54
N ARG A 214 -15.85 -18.55 8.93
CA ARG A 214 -15.53 -17.29 9.65
C ARG A 214 -16.73 -16.75 10.44
N PHE A 215 -17.91 -16.84 9.84
CA PHE A 215 -19.15 -16.47 10.52
C PHE A 215 -19.39 -17.38 11.74
N GLY A 216 -19.22 -18.70 11.59
CA GLY A 216 -19.26 -19.64 12.71
C GLY A 216 -18.25 -19.30 13.81
N ASP A 217 -17.02 -18.99 13.43
CA ASP A 217 -15.94 -18.60 14.35
C ASP A 217 -16.27 -17.29 15.08
N SER A 218 -16.95 -16.36 14.40
CA SER A 218 -17.37 -15.09 14.99
C SER A 218 -18.54 -15.24 15.97
N LEU A 219 -19.42 -16.23 15.77
CA LEU A 219 -20.59 -16.50 16.61
C LEU A 219 -20.28 -17.35 17.85
N ALA A 220 -19.21 -18.15 17.82
CA ALA A 220 -18.76 -18.95 18.95
C ALA A 220 -17.35 -18.55 19.42
N PRO A 221 -17.16 -17.32 19.95
CA PRO A 221 -15.90 -16.94 20.57
C PRO A 221 -15.56 -17.92 21.69
N GLY A 222 -14.42 -18.60 21.59
CA GLY A 222 -14.08 -19.65 22.55
C GLY A 222 -13.75 -21.00 21.94
N VAL A 223 -14.56 -21.45 20.99
CA VAL A 223 -14.51 -22.84 20.50
C VAL A 223 -13.64 -22.96 19.24
N TRP A 224 -13.79 -22.03 18.29
CA TRP A 224 -13.18 -22.16 16.95
C TRP A 224 -12.17 -21.04 16.61
N GLN A 225 -12.04 -20.01 17.44
CA GLN A 225 -11.14 -18.86 17.20
C GLN A 225 -9.65 -19.13 17.49
N GLN A 226 -9.20 -20.38 17.52
CA GLN A 226 -7.81 -20.67 17.89
C GLN A 226 -6.82 -19.97 16.95
N ASP A 227 -7.14 -19.88 15.66
CA ASP A 227 -6.25 -19.30 14.66
C ASP A 227 -6.12 -17.77 14.75
N TYR A 228 -7.17 -17.08 15.20
CA TYR A 228 -7.23 -15.61 15.31
C TYR A 228 -6.79 -15.07 16.67
N ARG A 229 -6.52 -15.98 17.62
CA ARG A 229 -6.05 -15.58 18.94
C ARG A 229 -4.62 -15.10 18.85
N VAL A 230 -4.41 -13.87 19.31
CA VAL A 230 -3.09 -13.42 19.74
C VAL A 230 -2.91 -13.98 21.14
N SER A 231 -1.84 -14.74 21.34
CA SER A 231 -1.55 -15.39 22.62
C SER A 231 -0.39 -14.70 23.30
N ASN A 232 -0.32 -14.78 24.64
CA ASN A 232 0.87 -14.35 25.37
C ASN A 232 2.13 -15.17 25.00
N HIS A 233 1.99 -16.35 24.39
CA HIS A 233 3.14 -17.10 23.86
C HIS A 233 3.78 -16.37 22.67
N ASP A 234 3.02 -15.52 21.96
CA ASP A 234 3.54 -14.71 20.87
C ASP A 234 4.30 -13.46 21.37
N PHE A 235 4.30 -13.19 22.67
CA PHE A 235 4.90 -11.98 23.27
C PHE A 235 6.41 -12.19 23.49
N ARG A 236 7.25 -11.29 22.95
CA ARG A 236 8.69 -11.23 23.25
C ARG A 236 9.14 -9.91 23.89
N SER A 237 8.26 -8.96 24.19
CA SER A 237 8.71 -7.69 24.76
C SER A 237 9.28 -7.91 26.16
N ASP A 238 10.42 -7.28 26.42
CA ASP A 238 11.06 -7.08 27.72
C ASP A 238 10.07 -7.22 28.89
N ARG A 239 10.32 -8.19 29.77
CA ARG A 239 9.47 -8.51 30.94
C ARG A 239 9.13 -7.26 31.75
N GLY A 240 10.01 -6.25 31.72
CA GLY A 240 9.81 -4.93 32.34
C GLY A 240 8.71 -4.06 31.72
N TYR A 241 8.27 -4.28 30.47
CA TYR A 241 7.14 -3.55 29.89
C TYR A 241 5.82 -3.94 30.57
N PHE A 242 5.57 -5.24 30.72
CA PHE A 242 4.36 -5.72 31.39
C PHE A 242 4.32 -5.31 32.86
N GLU A 243 5.44 -5.44 33.57
CA GLU A 243 5.56 -5.03 34.98
C GLU A 243 5.32 -3.53 35.20
N ARG A 244 5.61 -2.68 34.20
CA ARG A 244 5.40 -1.21 34.28
C ARG A 244 4.02 -0.76 33.83
N VAL A 245 3.47 -1.36 32.77
CA VAL A 245 2.18 -0.95 32.19
C VAL A 245 1.00 -1.47 33.00
N THR A 246 1.21 -2.49 33.84
CA THR A 246 0.09 -3.16 34.47
C THR A 246 0.22 -3.27 36.00
N ASN A 247 -0.39 -2.30 36.67
CA ASN A 247 -1.08 -2.53 37.94
C ASN A 247 -2.37 -3.34 37.71
N CYS A 248 -2.35 -4.33 36.79
CA CYS A 248 -3.50 -5.17 36.55
C CYS A 248 -3.61 -6.07 37.78
N ASP A 249 -4.70 -5.91 38.53
CA ASP A 249 -5.08 -6.84 39.59
C ASP A 249 -5.08 -8.24 38.98
N ARG A 250 -3.99 -8.98 39.23
CA ARG A 250 -3.96 -10.42 38.97
C ARG A 250 -5.03 -10.99 39.86
N ASP A 251 -6.14 -11.40 39.27
CA ASP A 251 -7.07 -12.30 39.95
C ASP A 251 -6.23 -13.49 40.42
N SER A 252 -5.99 -13.56 41.73
CA SER A 252 -5.07 -14.49 42.39
C SER A 252 -5.49 -15.96 42.26
N ASN A 253 -6.54 -16.24 41.49
CA ASN A 253 -7.17 -17.54 41.32
C ASN A 253 -6.92 -18.18 39.94
N GLU A 254 -6.31 -17.50 38.96
CA GLU A 254 -5.73 -18.20 37.80
C GLU A 254 -4.38 -18.78 38.22
N THR A 255 -4.43 -20.00 38.78
CA THR A 255 -3.26 -20.80 39.14
C THR A 255 -2.31 -20.87 37.95
N SER A 256 -1.15 -20.25 38.11
CA SER A 256 -0.05 -20.13 37.15
C SER A 256 0.67 -21.46 36.93
N GLU A 257 -0.06 -22.49 36.53
CA GLU A 257 0.47 -23.81 36.19
C GLU A 257 0.65 -23.97 34.67
N GLN A 258 0.85 -22.85 33.96
CA GLN A 258 1.58 -22.84 32.69
C GLN A 258 3.04 -22.61 33.02
N THR A 259 3.74 -23.72 33.22
CA THR A 259 5.19 -23.80 33.22
C THR A 259 5.71 -23.04 32.01
N ALA A 260 6.54 -22.04 32.26
CA ALA A 260 7.38 -21.39 31.28
C ALA A 260 8.39 -22.41 30.73
N GLU A 261 7.93 -23.32 29.88
CA GLU A 261 8.79 -23.79 28.80
C GLU A 261 9.02 -22.56 27.92
N GLU A 262 10.13 -21.92 28.24
CA GLU A 262 10.71 -20.73 27.64
C GLU A 262 11.19 -21.10 26.22
N GLU A 263 10.28 -21.61 25.38
CA GLU A 263 10.56 -21.82 23.97
C GLU A 263 10.76 -20.44 23.35
N ASP A 264 12.00 -20.23 22.93
CA ASP A 264 12.58 -19.10 22.20
C ASP A 264 11.94 -18.95 20.81
N SER A 265 10.60 -18.98 20.76
CA SER A 265 9.82 -19.30 19.57
C SER A 265 10.06 -18.28 18.47
N TRP A 266 10.37 -17.02 18.79
CA TRP A 266 10.67 -15.98 17.82
C TRP A 266 12.16 -15.65 17.63
N SER A 267 13.08 -16.50 18.14
CA SER A 267 14.57 -16.43 18.14
C SER A 267 15.25 -15.21 17.48
N GLY A 268 14.93 -14.00 17.92
CA GLY A 268 15.50 -12.74 17.46
C GLY A 268 14.52 -11.58 17.27
N ALA A 269 13.30 -11.79 16.78
CA ALA A 269 12.42 -10.68 16.45
C ALA A 269 11.72 -10.04 17.65
N THR A 270 11.49 -8.73 17.54
CA THR A 270 10.69 -7.96 18.49
C THR A 270 9.23 -8.05 18.07
N VAL A 271 8.37 -8.60 18.92
CA VAL A 271 6.92 -8.58 18.72
C VAL A 271 6.30 -7.57 19.68
N VAL A 272 5.65 -6.54 19.14
CA VAL A 272 4.95 -5.50 19.89
C VAL A 272 3.47 -5.77 19.78
N LEU A 273 2.92 -6.37 20.82
CA LEU A 273 1.49 -6.62 20.95
C LEU A 273 0.84 -5.51 21.77
N PRO A 274 -0.47 -5.28 21.58
CA PRO A 274 -1.19 -4.26 22.32
C PRO A 274 -1.26 -4.62 23.82
N PRO A 275 -1.19 -3.63 24.73
CA PRO A 275 -1.17 -3.87 26.17
C PRO A 275 -2.57 -4.27 26.65
N TYR A 276 -2.77 -5.56 26.89
CA TYR A 276 -3.99 -6.08 27.51
C TYR A 276 -3.64 -6.83 28.80
N CYS A 277 -4.36 -6.54 29.89
CA CYS A 277 -4.18 -7.24 31.17
C CYS A 277 -4.41 -8.75 31.08
N LEU A 278 -5.33 -9.18 30.22
CA LEU A 278 -5.83 -10.54 30.14
C LEU A 278 -5.94 -10.96 28.68
N ASN A 279 -5.52 -12.19 28.36
CA ASN A 279 -5.69 -12.81 27.04
C ASN A 279 -7.16 -12.73 26.55
N ARG A 280 -8.12 -12.77 27.47
CA ARG A 280 -9.55 -12.64 27.14
C ARG A 280 -9.92 -11.25 26.64
N LEU A 281 -9.27 -10.20 27.14
CA LEU A 281 -9.49 -8.82 26.71
C LEU A 281 -8.81 -8.52 25.37
N LEU A 282 -7.61 -9.08 25.17
CA LEU A 282 -6.88 -9.04 23.89
C LEU A 282 -7.74 -9.59 22.74
N ASN A 283 -8.43 -10.70 22.99
CA ASN A 283 -9.22 -11.41 21.99
C ASN A 283 -10.74 -11.18 22.10
N ASP A 284 -11.17 -10.17 22.88
CA ASP A 284 -12.59 -9.81 23.05
C ASP A 284 -13.53 -10.97 23.44
N ALA A 285 -13.00 -11.95 24.18
CA ALA A 285 -13.62 -13.28 24.33
C ALA A 285 -14.97 -13.31 25.09
N ASN A 286 -15.35 -12.21 25.76
CA ASN A 286 -16.55 -12.12 26.60
C ASN A 286 -17.48 -10.96 26.24
N ARG A 287 -17.20 -10.21 25.18
CA ARG A 287 -18.01 -9.04 24.85
C ARG A 287 -19.20 -9.46 23.99
N ALA A 288 -20.38 -8.98 24.38
CA ALA A 288 -21.55 -9.06 23.52
C ALA A 288 -21.23 -8.42 22.15
N PRO A 289 -21.74 -8.97 21.04
CA PRO A 289 -21.47 -8.44 19.72
C PRO A 289 -21.82 -6.94 19.67
N GLY A 290 -20.81 -6.10 19.44
CA GLY A 290 -21.01 -4.66 19.31
C GLY A 290 -21.85 -4.31 18.07
N THR A 291 -22.22 -3.04 17.93
CA THR A 291 -23.00 -2.55 16.77
C THR A 291 -22.34 -2.87 15.43
N ARG A 292 -21.00 -2.83 15.35
CA ARG A 292 -20.24 -3.26 14.16
C ARG A 292 -20.46 -4.75 13.85
N ALA A 293 -20.46 -5.61 14.86
CA ALA A 293 -20.73 -7.04 14.69
C ALA A 293 -22.19 -7.27 14.25
N ILE A 294 -23.15 -6.54 14.82
CA ILE A 294 -24.56 -6.61 14.39
C ILE A 294 -24.70 -6.19 12.92
N GLY A 295 -24.09 -5.08 12.52
CA GLY A 295 -24.08 -4.62 11.12
C GLY A 295 -23.40 -5.60 10.18
N TYR A 296 -22.32 -6.25 10.63
CA TYR A 296 -21.67 -7.34 9.91
C TYR A 296 -22.66 -8.48 9.65
N TYR A 297 -23.40 -8.92 10.68
CA TYR A 297 -24.36 -10.03 10.55
C TYR A 297 -25.58 -9.69 9.72
N ALA A 298 -26.09 -8.46 9.85
CA ALA A 298 -27.25 -8.00 9.09
C ALA A 298 -26.99 -7.98 7.56
N ASN A 299 -25.73 -7.78 7.16
CA ASN A 299 -25.35 -7.69 5.75
C ASN A 299 -25.00 -9.05 5.10
N THR A 300 -24.99 -10.16 5.84
CA THR A 300 -24.62 -11.49 5.29
C THR A 300 -25.43 -11.89 4.04
N PRO A 301 -26.76 -11.69 3.96
CA PRO A 301 -27.50 -12.01 2.73
C PRO A 301 -27.07 -11.16 1.53
N MET A 302 -26.78 -9.88 1.75
CA MET A 302 -26.31 -8.99 0.68
C MET A 302 -24.92 -9.42 0.20
N ARG A 303 -24.03 -9.77 1.13
CA ARG A 303 -22.70 -10.31 0.80
C ARG A 303 -22.78 -11.59 0.00
N ALA A 304 -23.69 -12.48 0.41
CA ALA A 304 -23.94 -13.69 -0.35
C ALA A 304 -24.32 -13.35 -1.81
N LEU A 305 -25.09 -12.28 -2.03
CA LEU A 305 -25.46 -11.82 -3.36
C LEU A 305 -24.36 -11.08 -4.12
N THR A 306 -23.30 -10.59 -3.47
CA THR A 306 -22.24 -9.80 -4.11
C THR A 306 -20.93 -10.56 -4.29
N THR A 307 -20.76 -11.74 -3.68
CA THR A 307 -19.58 -12.61 -3.83
C THR A 307 -19.20 -12.91 -5.28
N TRP A 308 -20.13 -12.93 -6.24
CA TRP A 308 -19.77 -13.11 -7.66
C TRP A 308 -18.89 -11.97 -8.21
N MET A 309 -18.92 -10.78 -7.58
CA MET A 309 -18.04 -9.65 -7.92
C MET A 309 -16.57 -9.94 -7.62
N GLN A 310 -16.24 -11.06 -6.98
CA GLN A 310 -14.86 -11.50 -6.76
C GLN A 310 -14.07 -11.67 -8.05
N GLY A 311 -14.68 -12.17 -9.12
CA GLY A 311 -13.97 -12.30 -10.39
C GLY A 311 -13.58 -10.95 -10.98
N VAL A 312 -14.46 -9.95 -10.85
CA VAL A 312 -14.18 -8.55 -11.19
C VAL A 312 -13.11 -7.98 -10.28
N GLY A 313 -13.19 -8.23 -8.97
CA GLY A 313 -12.23 -7.78 -7.97
C GLY A 313 -10.82 -8.34 -8.19
N ALA A 314 -10.70 -9.65 -8.50
CA ALA A 314 -9.43 -10.28 -8.83
C ALA A 314 -8.83 -9.66 -10.10
N GLY A 315 -9.67 -9.40 -11.09
CA GLY A 315 -9.28 -8.66 -12.29
C GLY A 315 -8.76 -7.25 -12.04
N ALA A 316 -9.45 -6.51 -11.18
CA ALA A 316 -9.04 -5.18 -10.75
C ALA A 316 -7.70 -5.24 -10.01
N TRP A 317 -7.56 -6.20 -9.09
CA TRP A 317 -6.35 -6.46 -8.32
C TRP A 317 -5.15 -6.76 -9.22
N ASP A 318 -5.28 -7.70 -10.16
CA ASP A 318 -4.21 -8.03 -11.12
C ASP A 318 -3.73 -6.79 -11.88
N ASN A 319 -4.67 -5.93 -12.27
CA ASN A 319 -4.37 -4.67 -12.95
C ASN A 319 -3.69 -3.66 -12.03
N MET A 320 -4.14 -3.55 -10.77
CA MET A 320 -3.51 -2.71 -9.75
C MET A 320 -2.06 -3.16 -9.51
N VAL A 321 -1.82 -4.46 -9.28
CA VAL A 321 -0.47 -5.01 -9.10
C VAL A 321 0.40 -4.77 -10.33
N ARG A 322 -0.16 -4.95 -11.54
CA ARG A 322 0.53 -4.61 -12.78
C ARG A 322 0.95 -3.15 -12.78
N ARG A 323 0.04 -2.21 -12.53
CA ARG A 323 0.32 -0.76 -12.48
C ARG A 323 1.42 -0.43 -11.48
N THR A 324 1.35 -1.02 -10.29
CA THR A 324 2.36 -0.86 -9.24
C THR A 324 3.74 -1.31 -9.72
N ARG A 325 3.83 -2.46 -10.42
CA ARG A 325 5.09 -2.97 -10.97
C ARG A 325 5.56 -2.19 -12.21
N THR A 326 4.64 -1.70 -13.04
CA THR A 326 4.98 -0.87 -14.20
C THR A 326 5.45 0.53 -13.82
N ALA A 327 5.24 0.96 -12.56
CA ALA A 327 5.90 2.16 -12.05
C ALA A 327 7.43 2.08 -12.08
N PHE A 328 7.99 0.86 -12.11
CA PHE A 328 9.41 0.61 -12.35
C PHE A 328 9.72 0.06 -13.75
N ARG A 329 8.74 -0.50 -14.48
CA ARG A 329 8.92 -1.02 -15.84
C ARG A 329 7.94 -0.35 -16.81
N ALA A 330 8.44 0.41 -17.77
CA ALA A 330 7.62 0.78 -18.90
C ALA A 330 7.20 -0.50 -19.65
N SER A 331 5.93 -0.55 -20.08
CA SER A 331 5.44 -1.69 -20.85
C SER A 331 6.20 -1.74 -22.19
N PRO A 332 6.63 -2.93 -22.67
CA PRO A 332 7.38 -3.06 -23.94
C PRO A 332 6.69 -2.40 -25.14
N GLY A 333 5.36 -2.21 -25.11
CA GLY A 333 4.60 -1.50 -26.12
C GLY A 333 4.99 -0.01 -26.28
N PHE A 334 5.52 0.62 -25.24
CA PHE A 334 6.02 2.01 -25.27
C PHE A 334 7.50 2.15 -25.57
N ALA A 335 8.24 1.03 -25.61
CA ALA A 335 9.68 1.04 -25.86
C ALA A 335 10.04 1.57 -27.27
N GLY A 336 9.05 1.65 -28.19
CA GLY A 336 9.21 2.21 -29.52
C GLY A 336 9.28 3.74 -29.58
N ILE A 337 8.85 4.45 -28.54
CA ILE A 337 8.75 5.93 -28.53
C ILE A 337 9.93 6.55 -27.75
N ALA A 338 10.44 5.90 -26.71
CA ALA A 338 11.55 6.40 -25.90
C ALA A 338 12.94 5.85 -26.30
N GLN A 339 13.31 5.90 -27.59
CA GLN A 339 14.68 5.55 -28.04
C GLN A 339 15.71 6.69 -27.91
N GLY A 340 15.37 7.75 -27.17
CA GLY A 340 16.34 8.75 -26.74
C GLY A 340 17.28 8.14 -25.70
N VAL A 341 18.50 7.82 -26.10
CA VAL A 341 19.56 7.42 -25.18
C VAL A 341 19.83 8.60 -24.24
N TYR A 342 19.79 8.38 -22.92
CA TYR A 342 20.21 9.39 -21.94
C TYR A 342 21.70 9.71 -22.12
N GLU A 343 22.03 10.69 -22.97
CA GLU A 343 23.42 11.08 -23.25
C GLU A 343 23.98 12.09 -22.23
N GLY A 344 23.14 12.63 -21.33
CA GLY A 344 23.42 13.85 -20.58
C GLY A 344 24.01 13.74 -19.17
N SER A 345 24.23 12.55 -18.60
CA SER A 345 24.70 12.43 -17.21
C SER A 345 26.11 11.83 -17.09
N ASN A 346 26.94 12.43 -16.23
CA ASN A 346 28.29 11.98 -15.84
C ASN A 346 28.34 10.52 -15.33
N CYS A 347 27.19 9.87 -15.16
CA CYS A 347 27.06 8.45 -14.93
C CYS A 347 27.66 7.61 -16.06
N ARG A 348 27.73 8.12 -17.31
CA ARG A 348 28.31 7.41 -18.47
C ARG A 348 29.75 6.94 -18.22
N ASP A 349 30.59 7.76 -17.60
CA ASP A 349 32.03 7.50 -17.42
C ASP A 349 32.39 6.59 -16.23
N ILE A 350 31.40 6.13 -15.44
CA ILE A 350 31.62 5.17 -14.34
C ILE A 350 31.68 3.71 -14.84
N THR A 351 32.09 3.50 -16.09
CA THR A 351 32.39 2.16 -16.66
C THR A 351 33.52 1.45 -15.89
N HIS A 352 34.34 2.19 -15.14
CA HIS A 352 35.46 1.62 -14.41
C HIS A 352 35.10 0.85 -13.13
N LEU A 353 33.85 0.89 -12.65
CA LEU A 353 33.46 0.19 -11.41
C LEU A 353 32.89 -1.22 -11.60
N GLY A 354 32.72 -1.72 -12.84
CA GLY A 354 32.23 -3.09 -13.13
C GLY A 354 30.79 -3.40 -12.70
N ALA A 355 30.28 -2.74 -11.67
CA ALA A 355 28.92 -2.83 -11.17
C ALA A 355 27.92 -2.09 -12.08
N VAL A 356 28.34 -1.00 -12.72
CA VAL A 356 27.49 -0.20 -13.62
C VAL A 356 27.28 -0.89 -14.97
N ASP A 357 28.26 -1.61 -15.49
CA ASP A 357 28.13 -2.35 -16.76
C ASP A 357 27.23 -3.60 -16.64
N ALA A 358 27.23 -4.26 -15.46
CA ALA A 358 26.24 -5.30 -15.15
C ALA A 358 24.81 -4.73 -15.03
N TYR A 359 24.68 -3.50 -14.53
CA TYR A 359 23.40 -2.80 -14.43
C TYR A 359 22.87 -2.32 -15.79
N ARG A 360 23.76 -1.82 -16.67
CA ARG A 360 23.45 -1.36 -18.03
C ARG A 360 23.11 -2.49 -19.01
N GLY A 361 23.74 -3.65 -18.88
CA GLY A 361 23.51 -4.78 -19.79
C GLY A 361 22.11 -5.41 -19.70
N ALA A 362 21.36 -5.13 -18.62
CA ALA A 362 20.11 -5.82 -18.32
C ALA A 362 18.83 -4.97 -18.49
N HIS A 363 18.94 -3.65 -18.60
CA HIS A 363 17.78 -2.76 -18.67
C HIS A 363 17.91 -1.78 -19.84
N ARG A 364 17.13 -2.01 -20.89
CA ARG A 364 16.91 -0.99 -21.93
C ARG A 364 16.17 0.18 -21.26
N GLU A 365 16.75 1.38 -21.34
CA GLU A 365 16.17 2.61 -20.76
C GLU A 365 14.73 2.85 -21.21
N SER A 366 14.41 2.46 -22.45
CA SER A 366 13.06 2.50 -23.04
C SER A 366 12.01 1.66 -22.30
N GLU A 367 12.43 0.77 -21.39
CA GLU A 367 11.57 -0.10 -20.58
C GLU A 367 11.52 0.32 -19.10
N SER A 368 12.03 1.51 -18.73
CA SER A 368 12.07 1.97 -17.34
C SER A 368 10.88 2.86 -17.02
N GLY A 369 10.14 2.54 -15.94
CA GLY A 369 9.06 3.40 -15.43
C GLY A 369 9.59 4.64 -14.69
N ALA A 370 8.69 5.57 -14.38
CA ALA A 370 9.02 6.84 -13.71
C ALA A 370 9.87 6.67 -12.44
N PHE A 371 9.48 5.74 -11.57
CA PHE A 371 10.21 5.50 -10.31
C PHE A 371 11.58 4.92 -10.59
N GLN A 372 11.70 3.99 -11.53
CA GLN A 372 13.01 3.45 -11.93
C GLN A 372 13.94 4.55 -12.43
N ARG A 373 13.46 5.46 -13.30
CA ARG A 373 14.28 6.54 -13.86
C ARG A 373 14.75 7.51 -12.76
N PHE A 374 13.85 7.94 -11.88
CA PHE A 374 14.21 8.78 -10.74
C PHE A 374 15.25 8.12 -9.82
N PHE A 375 15.00 6.88 -9.37
CA PHE A 375 15.90 6.20 -8.44
C PHE A 375 17.23 5.81 -9.08
N THR A 376 17.26 5.56 -10.39
CA THR A 376 18.52 5.39 -11.14
C THR A 376 19.34 6.67 -11.10
N ARG A 377 18.70 7.83 -11.31
CA ARG A 377 19.37 9.13 -11.21
C ARG A 377 19.87 9.41 -9.78
N LEU A 378 19.03 9.19 -8.76
CA LEU A 378 19.39 9.39 -7.36
C LEU A 378 20.55 8.48 -6.92
N SER A 379 20.47 7.19 -7.26
CA SER A 379 21.53 6.22 -6.98
C SER A 379 22.83 6.61 -7.66
N CYS A 380 22.79 7.02 -8.94
CA CYS A 380 23.99 7.48 -9.61
C CYS A 380 24.61 8.70 -8.92
N GLU A 381 23.82 9.69 -8.53
CA GLU A 381 24.33 10.87 -7.81
C GLU A 381 25.03 10.49 -6.50
N MET A 382 24.49 9.50 -5.77
CA MET A 382 25.14 8.95 -4.58
C MET A 382 26.44 8.18 -4.88
N LEU A 383 26.50 7.49 -6.02
CA LEU A 383 27.72 6.78 -6.45
C LEU A 383 28.82 7.73 -6.92
N VAL A 384 28.46 8.80 -7.63
CA VAL A 384 29.40 9.84 -8.11
C VAL A 384 29.94 10.66 -6.95
N ASP A 385 29.10 10.95 -5.96
CA ASP A 385 29.45 11.75 -4.79
C ASP A 385 29.25 10.95 -3.49
N PRO A 386 30.25 10.16 -3.06
CA PRO A 386 30.19 9.43 -1.80
C PRO A 386 30.02 10.33 -0.57
N ALA A 387 30.43 11.60 -0.65
CA ALA A 387 30.22 12.55 0.44
C ALA A 387 28.75 12.94 0.55
N PHE A 388 28.05 13.10 -0.58
CA PHE A 388 26.59 13.23 -0.60
C PHE A 388 25.91 11.96 -0.08
N ALA A 389 26.29 10.77 -0.57
CA ALA A 389 25.73 9.50 -0.12
C ALA A 389 25.85 9.30 1.40
N ALA A 390 27.00 9.65 1.98
CA ALA A 390 27.25 9.54 3.42
C ALA A 390 26.36 10.46 4.27
N LYS A 391 25.78 11.52 3.67
CA LYS A 391 24.86 12.44 4.35
C LYS A 391 23.41 12.01 4.25
N VAL A 392 23.05 11.10 3.34
CA VAL A 392 21.65 10.69 3.12
C VAL A 392 21.35 9.41 3.87
N ARG A 393 20.24 9.42 4.61
CA ARG A 393 19.68 8.24 5.28
C ARG A 393 18.28 7.99 4.76
N VAL A 394 18.05 6.82 4.17
CA VAL A 394 16.79 6.48 3.51
C VAL A 394 15.89 5.72 4.46
N HIS A 395 14.68 6.23 4.66
CA HIS A 395 13.62 5.55 5.40
C HIS A 395 12.45 5.28 4.44
N PHE A 396 12.12 4.01 4.23
CA PHE A 396 11.03 3.62 3.34
C PHE A 396 9.77 3.28 4.13
N TYR A 397 8.63 3.80 3.71
CA TYR A 397 7.31 3.57 4.29
C TYR A 397 6.35 3.13 3.19
N GLY A 398 5.93 1.87 3.19
CA GLY A 398 4.98 1.30 2.25
C GLY A 398 3.66 0.95 2.93
N HIS A 399 2.58 1.65 2.61
CA HIS A 399 1.23 1.25 3.03
C HIS A 399 0.65 0.28 2.01
N SER A 400 0.15 -0.88 2.42
CA SER A 400 -0.55 -1.82 1.55
C SER A 400 0.23 -2.12 0.26
N MET A 401 -0.26 -1.73 -0.92
CA MET A 401 0.44 -1.92 -2.20
C MET A 401 1.76 -1.14 -2.29
N GLY A 402 1.97 -0.11 -1.47
CA GLY A 402 3.25 0.55 -1.31
C GLY A 402 4.36 -0.37 -0.83
N ALA A 403 4.05 -1.49 -0.17
CA ALA A 403 5.06 -2.51 0.14
C ALA A 403 5.59 -3.20 -1.13
N ILE A 404 4.72 -3.46 -2.13
CA ILE A 404 5.13 -4.00 -3.44
C ILE A 404 6.07 -3.02 -4.15
N VAL A 405 5.79 -1.71 -4.07
CA VAL A 405 6.69 -0.65 -4.58
C VAL A 405 8.05 -0.70 -3.85
N GLY A 406 8.02 -0.92 -2.53
CA GLY A 406 9.21 -1.07 -1.70
C GLY A 406 10.09 -2.23 -2.10
N ASP A 407 9.50 -3.41 -2.31
CA ASP A 407 10.24 -4.58 -2.76
C ASP A 407 10.84 -4.39 -4.15
N GLU A 408 10.12 -3.75 -5.09
CA GLU A 408 10.70 -3.38 -6.38
C GLU A 408 11.89 -2.44 -6.21
N LEU A 409 11.71 -1.35 -5.45
CA LEU A 409 12.77 -0.37 -5.16
C LEU A 409 14.01 -1.05 -4.59
N MET A 410 13.86 -1.93 -3.59
CA MET A 410 14.97 -2.59 -2.92
C MET A 410 15.65 -3.65 -3.77
N ARG A 411 14.90 -4.37 -4.64
CA ARG A 411 15.49 -5.30 -5.62
C ARG A 411 16.37 -4.58 -6.63
N ARG A 412 15.97 -3.37 -7.03
CA ARG A 412 16.61 -2.59 -8.10
C ARG A 412 17.71 -1.66 -7.61
N PHE A 413 17.58 -1.17 -6.40
CA PHE A 413 18.49 -0.20 -5.79
C PHE A 413 18.91 -0.65 -4.38
N PRO A 414 19.50 -1.85 -4.23
CA PRO A 414 19.94 -2.38 -2.94
C PRO A 414 21.08 -1.56 -2.31
N GLU A 415 21.76 -0.73 -3.11
CA GLU A 415 22.88 0.12 -2.71
C GLU A 415 22.48 1.34 -1.90
N LEU A 416 21.25 1.83 -2.05
CA LEU A 416 20.76 3.01 -1.34
C LEU A 416 20.97 2.87 0.19
N PRO A 417 21.28 3.97 0.90
CA PRO A 417 21.61 3.93 2.32
C PRO A 417 20.33 3.80 3.17
N TYR A 418 19.62 2.69 3.03
CA TYR A 418 18.47 2.35 3.87
C TYR A 418 18.92 2.29 5.34
N GLU A 419 18.18 2.96 6.20
CA GLU A 419 18.30 2.88 7.66
C GLU A 419 17.06 2.17 8.24
N ARG A 420 15.89 2.44 7.66
CA ARG A 420 14.61 1.91 8.13
C ARG A 420 13.67 1.53 6.99
N ILE A 421 12.95 0.44 7.17
CA ILE A 421 11.89 -0.03 6.29
C ILE A 421 10.64 -0.30 7.14
N VAL A 422 9.51 0.29 6.76
CA VAL A 422 8.23 0.13 7.47
C VAL A 422 7.16 -0.27 6.48
N TYR A 423 6.60 -1.46 6.66
CA TYR A 423 5.44 -1.94 5.92
C TYR A 423 4.20 -1.82 6.79
N MET A 424 3.16 -1.16 6.27
CA MET A 424 1.93 -0.86 6.99
C MET A 424 0.76 -1.57 6.33
N GLY A 425 0.23 -2.61 6.97
CA GLY A 425 -0.76 -3.48 6.34
C GLY A 425 -0.26 -3.97 4.97
N ALA A 426 0.96 -4.50 4.91
CA ALA A 426 1.64 -4.84 3.67
C ALA A 426 0.81 -5.78 2.77
N ALA A 427 0.61 -5.41 1.50
CA ALA A 427 -0.15 -6.20 0.53
C ALA A 427 0.74 -7.03 -0.42
N ASP A 428 2.06 -6.92 -0.25
CA ASP A 428 3.05 -7.81 -0.85
C ASP A 428 2.95 -9.22 -0.25
N SER A 429 3.33 -10.22 -1.04
CA SER A 429 3.47 -11.58 -0.52
C SER A 429 4.74 -11.70 0.34
N ILE A 430 4.75 -12.65 1.28
CA ILE A 430 5.96 -12.98 2.06
C ILE A 430 7.11 -13.38 1.12
N ARG A 431 6.81 -13.98 -0.03
CA ARG A 431 7.77 -14.28 -1.10
C ARG A 431 8.36 -13.01 -1.71
N ASP A 432 7.54 -12.03 -2.05
CA ASP A 432 8.00 -10.74 -2.59
C ASP A 432 8.93 -10.05 -1.58
N PHE A 433 8.52 -9.97 -0.30
CA PHE A 433 9.37 -9.49 0.80
C PHE A 433 10.70 -10.24 0.89
N SER A 434 10.65 -11.57 0.82
CA SER A 434 11.83 -12.44 0.93
C SER A 434 12.84 -12.22 -0.21
N THR A 435 12.37 -11.76 -1.36
CA THR A 435 13.23 -11.43 -2.52
C THR A 435 13.60 -9.96 -2.61
N GLY A 436 12.86 -9.07 -1.93
CA GLY A 436 13.06 -7.62 -1.96
C GLY A 436 13.69 -7.03 -0.71
N ALA A 437 12.89 -6.77 0.32
CA ALA A 437 13.39 -6.13 1.54
C ALA A 437 14.27 -7.06 2.40
N LEU A 438 13.97 -8.36 2.49
CA LEU A 438 14.69 -9.26 3.39
C LEU A 438 16.21 -9.33 3.13
N PRO A 439 16.70 -9.41 1.87
CA PRO A 439 18.15 -9.35 1.59
C PRO A 439 18.81 -8.07 2.11
N ILE A 440 18.12 -6.93 2.05
CA ILE A 440 18.62 -5.65 2.58
C ILE A 440 18.73 -5.70 4.10
N VAL A 441 17.68 -6.19 4.76
CA VAL A 441 17.63 -6.38 6.22
C VAL A 441 18.66 -7.39 6.69
N GLN A 442 19.03 -8.40 5.88
CA GLN A 442 20.06 -9.39 6.22
C GLN A 442 21.48 -8.82 6.04
N ALA A 443 21.74 -8.15 4.93
CA ALA A 443 23.07 -7.69 4.56
C ALA A 443 23.51 -6.44 5.33
N ARG A 444 22.57 -5.60 5.77
CA ARG A 444 22.84 -4.27 6.33
C ARG A 444 22.25 -4.12 7.73
N ASN A 445 22.68 -3.09 8.45
CA ASN A 445 22.12 -2.72 9.74
C ASN A 445 20.84 -1.89 9.56
N VAL A 446 19.82 -2.49 8.94
CA VAL A 446 18.54 -1.84 8.61
C VAL A 446 17.47 -2.37 9.54
N GLU A 447 16.72 -1.46 10.16
CA GLU A 447 15.55 -1.81 10.97
C GLU A 447 14.34 -2.05 10.06
N PHE A 448 13.66 -3.17 10.28
CA PHE A 448 12.44 -3.51 9.56
C PHE A 448 11.25 -3.55 10.52
N TYR A 449 10.15 -2.94 10.10
CA TYR A 449 8.90 -2.92 10.85
C TYR A 449 7.77 -3.42 9.95
N ASN A 450 7.01 -4.39 10.43
CA ASN A 450 5.75 -4.80 9.83
C ASN A 450 4.62 -4.52 10.80
N LEU A 451 3.70 -3.67 10.35
CA LEU A 451 2.57 -3.19 11.12
C LEU A 451 1.30 -3.89 10.63
N SER A 452 0.62 -4.60 11.53
CA SER A 452 -0.59 -5.37 11.26
C SER A 452 -1.72 -4.94 12.17
N LEU A 453 -2.97 -5.06 11.72
CA LEU A 453 -4.09 -5.00 12.65
C LEU A 453 -4.18 -6.30 13.46
N HIS A 454 -4.94 -6.25 14.54
CA HIS A 454 -5.38 -7.46 15.22
C HIS A 454 -6.11 -8.40 14.22
N PRO A 455 -5.89 -9.73 14.23
CA PRO A 455 -6.55 -10.65 13.29
C PRO A 455 -8.09 -10.53 13.28
N MET A 456 -8.68 -10.26 14.45
CA MET A 456 -10.12 -10.02 14.55
C MET A 456 -10.57 -8.67 14.00
N ALA A 457 -9.72 -7.64 14.01
CA ALA A 457 -10.02 -6.36 13.37
C ALA A 457 -9.96 -6.54 11.85
N GLU A 458 -8.90 -7.19 11.38
CA GLU A 458 -8.67 -7.53 9.98
C GLU A 458 -9.86 -8.31 9.39
N THR A 459 -10.35 -9.36 10.05
CA THR A 459 -11.47 -10.18 9.55
C THR A 459 -12.85 -9.53 9.67
N ARG A 460 -12.99 -8.50 10.51
CA ARG A 460 -14.28 -7.83 10.78
C ARG A 460 -14.39 -6.46 10.13
N GLU A 461 -13.38 -6.02 9.38
CA GLU A 461 -13.42 -4.76 8.67
C GLU A 461 -14.64 -4.71 7.72
N LEU A 462 -15.28 -3.54 7.69
CA LEU A 462 -16.50 -3.27 6.93
C LEU A 462 -16.20 -2.20 5.89
N HIS A 463 -15.94 -2.61 4.66
CA HIS A 463 -15.81 -1.67 3.55
C HIS A 463 -17.18 -1.32 2.94
N TYR A 464 -17.33 -0.09 2.42
CA TYR A 464 -18.48 0.36 1.62
C TYR A 464 -19.87 0.01 2.21
N GLY A 465 -20.07 0.24 3.51
CA GLY A 465 -21.36 -0.02 4.18
C GLY A 465 -21.67 -1.50 4.42
N GLY A 466 -20.69 -2.40 4.23
CA GLY A 466 -20.81 -3.83 4.52
C GLY A 466 -21.32 -4.69 3.36
N VAL A 467 -21.49 -4.10 2.18
CA VAL A 467 -21.91 -4.79 0.93
C VAL A 467 -20.85 -5.77 0.41
N PRO A 468 -19.54 -5.47 0.43
CA PRO A 468 -18.50 -6.41 0.02
C PRO A 468 -18.31 -7.56 1.03
N PRO A 469 -17.57 -8.62 0.64
CA PRO A 469 -17.09 -9.66 1.53
C PRO A 469 -16.48 -9.09 2.82
N ALA A 470 -16.64 -9.83 3.90
CA ALA A 470 -16.06 -9.46 5.18
C ALA A 470 -14.53 -9.48 5.16
N GLY A 471 -13.96 -8.60 5.97
CA GLY A 471 -12.53 -8.51 6.20
C GLY A 471 -11.90 -7.37 5.42
N SER A 472 -10.64 -7.10 5.76
CA SER A 472 -9.82 -6.09 5.12
C SER A 472 -9.55 -6.44 3.66
N LEU A 473 -8.99 -5.48 2.93
CA LEU A 473 -8.44 -5.74 1.60
C LEU A 473 -7.40 -6.87 1.61
N LEU A 474 -6.61 -7.06 2.68
CA LEU A 474 -5.62 -8.14 2.77
C LEU A 474 -6.27 -9.52 2.85
N GLU A 475 -7.39 -9.63 3.57
CA GLU A 475 -8.18 -10.87 3.57
C GLU A 475 -8.72 -11.17 2.18
N TRP A 476 -9.07 -10.14 1.43
CA TRP A 476 -9.59 -10.30 0.08
C TRP A 476 -8.51 -10.75 -0.90
N ILE A 477 -7.29 -10.23 -0.75
CA ILE A 477 -6.15 -10.64 -1.57
C ILE A 477 -5.86 -12.13 -1.38
N ASP A 478 -5.66 -12.57 -0.13
CA ASP A 478 -5.36 -13.98 0.17
C ASP A 478 -6.48 -14.94 -0.26
N GLU A 479 -7.74 -14.60 -0.02
CA GLU A 479 -8.84 -15.57 -0.19
C GLU A 479 -9.53 -15.51 -1.53
N MET A 480 -9.53 -14.34 -2.19
CA MET A 480 -10.37 -14.09 -3.35
C MET A 480 -9.55 -13.71 -4.58
N PHE A 481 -8.47 -12.94 -4.42
CA PHE A 481 -7.73 -12.41 -5.57
C PHE A 481 -6.55 -13.30 -5.97
N GLU A 482 -5.65 -13.67 -5.06
CA GLU A 482 -4.37 -14.31 -5.43
C GLU A 482 -4.33 -15.85 -5.31
N SER A 483 -5.31 -16.50 -4.70
CA SER A 483 -5.34 -17.98 -4.56
C SER A 483 -3.97 -18.59 -4.20
N PRO A 484 -3.36 -18.17 -3.06
CA PRO A 484 -1.98 -18.48 -2.70
C PRO A 484 -1.77 -20.00 -2.61
N ARG A 485 -0.68 -20.49 -3.22
CA ARG A 485 -0.39 -21.93 -3.30
C ARG A 485 0.48 -22.41 -2.14
N SER A 486 1.27 -21.51 -1.56
CA SER A 486 2.06 -21.76 -0.34
C SER A 486 1.81 -20.68 0.71
N ARG A 487 2.36 -20.87 1.92
CA ARG A 487 2.35 -19.84 2.98
C ARG A 487 3.09 -18.58 2.55
N ASP A 488 4.20 -18.75 1.83
CA ASP A 488 4.99 -17.61 1.32
C ASP A 488 4.23 -16.77 0.28
N ASP A 489 3.23 -17.33 -0.39
CA ASP A 489 2.42 -16.57 -1.36
C ASP A 489 1.35 -15.70 -0.68
N ARG A 490 1.19 -15.81 0.64
CA ARG A 490 0.22 -15.00 1.39
C ARG A 490 0.76 -13.62 1.70
N VAL A 491 -0.15 -12.66 1.87
CA VAL A 491 0.21 -11.26 2.13
C VAL A 491 0.90 -11.09 3.48
N MET A 492 1.96 -10.28 3.50
CA MET A 492 2.84 -10.09 4.64
C MET A 492 2.22 -9.23 5.74
N GLY A 493 1.28 -8.34 5.41
CA GLY A 493 0.66 -7.41 6.35
C GLY A 493 -0.26 -8.03 7.39
N LYS A 494 -0.61 -9.32 7.25
CA LYS A 494 -1.47 -10.04 8.20
C LYS A 494 -0.64 -10.74 9.27
N TRP A 495 -0.96 -10.46 10.54
CA TRP A 495 -0.29 -11.06 11.69
C TRP A 495 -0.29 -12.60 11.65
N THR A 496 -1.41 -13.22 11.28
CA THR A 496 -1.52 -14.69 11.20
C THR A 496 -0.58 -15.28 10.16
N ASN A 497 -0.42 -14.63 9.00
CA ASN A 497 0.49 -15.09 7.96
C ASN A 497 1.96 -14.99 8.42
N ILE A 498 2.33 -13.93 9.14
CA ILE A 498 3.65 -13.77 9.74
C ILE A 498 3.92 -14.81 10.82
N ARG A 499 2.99 -14.98 11.76
CA ARG A 499 3.09 -16.00 12.81
C ARG A 499 3.31 -17.41 12.24
N ASP A 500 2.71 -17.70 11.10
CA ASP A 500 2.81 -19.02 10.49
C ASP A 500 4.06 -19.21 9.61
N SER A 501 4.84 -18.13 9.37
CA SER A 501 5.93 -18.09 8.39
C SER A 501 7.25 -17.52 8.93
N TYR A 502 7.27 -16.95 10.13
CA TYR A 502 8.47 -16.26 10.66
C TYR A 502 9.70 -17.19 10.77
N GLN A 503 9.48 -18.50 10.90
CA GLN A 503 10.53 -19.52 10.96
C GLN A 503 11.36 -19.60 9.66
N HIS A 504 10.86 -19.03 8.56
CA HIS A 504 11.58 -18.95 7.29
C HIS A 504 12.59 -17.80 7.26
N PHE A 505 12.54 -16.86 8.21
CA PHE A 505 13.46 -15.73 8.26
C PHE A 505 14.76 -16.09 8.98
N ALA A 506 15.90 -15.69 8.41
CA ALA A 506 17.19 -15.93 9.02
C ALA A 506 17.28 -15.25 10.40
N PRO A 507 17.79 -15.91 11.46
CA PRO A 507 17.87 -15.33 12.81
C PRO A 507 18.61 -13.99 12.89
N GLY A 508 19.59 -13.78 11.99
CA GLY A 508 20.31 -12.51 11.87
C GLY A 508 19.44 -11.34 11.42
N ALA A 509 18.52 -11.58 10.48
CA ALA A 509 17.54 -10.58 10.08
C ALA A 509 16.47 -10.39 11.14
N MET A 510 15.99 -11.47 11.75
CA MET A 510 14.94 -11.42 12.77
C MET A 510 15.28 -10.46 13.91
N ARG A 511 16.54 -10.38 14.35
CA ARG A 511 17.00 -9.40 15.36
C ARG A 511 16.80 -7.93 15.00
N ARG A 512 16.55 -7.63 13.73
CA ARG A 512 16.29 -6.29 13.21
C ARG A 512 14.84 -6.12 12.74
N MET A 513 13.99 -7.13 12.94
CA MET A 513 12.60 -7.12 12.56
C MET A 513 11.72 -6.89 13.78
N THR A 514 10.82 -5.93 13.65
CA THR A 514 9.77 -5.64 14.63
C THR A 514 8.41 -5.89 14.00
N PHE A 515 7.61 -6.76 14.61
CA PHE A 515 6.24 -7.03 14.20
C PHE A 515 5.29 -6.38 15.20
N ARG A 516 4.55 -5.37 14.77
CA ARG A 516 3.60 -4.66 15.63
C ARG A 516 2.17 -5.01 15.25
N VAL A 517 1.40 -5.43 16.24
CA VAL A 517 -0.03 -5.69 16.11
C VAL A 517 -0.78 -4.56 16.82
N PHE A 518 -1.70 -3.90 16.11
CA PHE A 518 -2.55 -2.86 16.70
C PHE A 518 -3.73 -3.48 17.45
N PRO A 519 -4.22 -2.81 18.51
CA PRO A 519 -5.32 -3.33 19.32
C PRO A 519 -6.61 -3.44 18.52
N LEU A 520 -7.52 -4.30 18.99
CA LEU A 520 -8.84 -4.50 18.40
C LEU A 520 -9.83 -3.36 18.74
N GLN A 521 -9.55 -2.56 19.77
CA GLN A 521 -10.53 -1.67 20.39
C GLN A 521 -10.07 -0.21 20.50
N GLU A 522 -11.04 0.71 20.39
CA GLU A 522 -10.87 2.17 20.49
C GLU A 522 -10.38 2.63 21.88
N ASN A 523 -10.92 2.03 22.96
CA ASN A 523 -10.79 2.56 24.32
C ASN A 523 -9.57 2.05 25.10
N THR A 524 -8.57 1.47 24.43
CA THR A 524 -7.47 0.79 25.13
C THR A 524 -6.39 1.73 25.66
N PHE A 525 -6.36 2.99 25.21
CA PHE A 525 -5.35 3.96 25.64
C PHE A 525 -5.99 5.21 26.23
N ASN A 526 -6.16 5.20 27.55
CA ASN A 526 -6.31 6.44 28.33
C ASN A 526 -4.92 7.00 28.70
N ASP A 527 -3.96 7.02 27.77
CA ASP A 527 -2.71 7.73 27.98
C ASP A 527 -2.89 9.19 27.50
N PRO A 528 -2.93 10.17 28.42
CA PRO A 528 -3.13 11.58 28.05
C PRO A 528 -2.00 12.13 27.19
N SER A 529 -0.77 11.61 27.32
CA SER A 529 0.38 12.06 26.53
C SER A 529 0.26 11.63 25.07
N PHE A 530 -0.25 10.43 24.84
CA PHE A 530 -0.52 9.91 23.50
C PHE A 530 -1.73 10.61 22.86
N ALA A 531 -2.78 10.88 23.64
CA ALA A 531 -3.97 11.58 23.15
C ALA A 531 -3.66 12.99 22.61
N ASN A 532 -2.77 13.74 23.26
CA ASN A 532 -2.35 15.07 22.79
C ASN A 532 -1.56 14.99 21.48
N GLU A 533 -0.69 13.99 21.34
CA GLU A 533 0.09 13.78 20.11
C GLU A 533 -0.81 13.43 18.92
N CYS A 534 -1.88 12.66 19.15
CA CYS A 534 -2.87 12.35 18.12
C CYS A 534 -3.74 13.55 17.77
N ALA A 535 -4.08 14.38 18.76
CA ALA A 535 -4.81 15.63 18.54
C ALA A 535 -3.99 16.63 17.70
N ASP A 536 -2.66 16.62 17.84
CA ASP A 536 -1.76 17.46 17.03
C ASP A 536 -1.67 17.02 15.57
N MET A 537 -2.12 15.80 15.24
CA MET A 537 -2.16 15.25 13.87
C MET A 537 -3.56 15.30 13.25
N ASP A 538 -4.53 15.95 13.89
CA ASP A 538 -5.89 16.04 13.37
C ASP A 538 -5.81 16.70 11.99
N ASN A 539 -5.98 15.87 10.94
CA ASN A 539 -5.80 16.29 9.56
C ASN A 539 -6.83 17.39 9.28
N PRO A 540 -6.40 18.65 9.03
CA PRO A 540 -7.33 19.75 8.86
C PRO A 540 -8.26 19.59 7.64
N SER A 541 -7.94 18.67 6.71
CA SER A 541 -8.78 18.37 5.56
C SER A 541 -9.96 17.43 5.88
N ASP A 542 -9.88 16.60 6.94
CA ASP A 542 -10.99 15.73 7.36
C ASP A 542 -11.66 16.28 8.63
N THR A 543 -12.34 17.41 8.47
CA THR A 543 -13.15 18.04 9.53
C THR A 543 -14.28 17.16 10.07
N ARG A 544 -14.57 15.99 9.47
CA ARG A 544 -15.69 15.13 9.88
C ARG A 544 -15.34 14.16 10.99
N GLN A 545 -14.06 13.93 11.28
CA GLN A 545 -13.64 13.03 12.34
C GLN A 545 -12.43 13.60 13.07
N ARG A 546 -12.68 14.36 14.15
CA ARG A 546 -11.66 14.46 15.21
C ARG A 546 -11.22 13.05 15.52
N LEU A 547 -9.95 12.72 15.28
CA LEU A 547 -9.43 11.40 15.59
C LEU A 547 -9.50 11.22 17.11
N THR A 548 -10.56 10.60 17.60
CA THR A 548 -10.71 10.21 19.00
C THR A 548 -9.78 9.06 19.37
N ARG A 549 -8.94 8.61 18.43
CA ARG A 549 -8.19 7.36 18.46
C ARG A 549 -6.81 7.59 17.86
N CYS A 550 -5.84 6.86 18.41
CA CYS A 550 -4.43 7.02 18.13
C CYS A 550 -3.79 5.84 17.41
N HIS A 551 -4.60 4.91 16.92
CA HIS A 551 -4.12 3.70 16.28
C HIS A 551 -5.13 3.25 15.23
N PRO A 552 -4.66 2.59 14.16
CA PRO A 552 -5.53 2.07 13.12
C PRO A 552 -6.34 0.90 13.68
N LEU A 553 -7.62 0.88 13.33
CA LEU A 553 -8.55 -0.23 13.52
C LEU A 553 -9.05 -0.79 12.19
N GLU A 554 -8.88 -0.01 11.14
CA GLU A 554 -9.23 -0.34 9.76
C GLU A 554 -7.96 -0.22 8.91
N HIS A 555 -7.87 -1.06 7.87
CA HIS A 555 -6.69 -1.14 7.02
C HIS A 555 -6.43 0.17 6.28
N GLY A 556 -7.50 0.88 5.94
CA GLY A 556 -7.45 2.20 5.33
C GLY A 556 -6.93 3.29 6.27
N GLU A 557 -6.81 3.07 7.58
CA GLU A 557 -6.39 4.11 8.54
C GLU A 557 -4.86 4.21 8.70
N PHE A 558 -4.07 3.30 8.11
CA PHE A 558 -2.61 3.38 8.18
C PHE A 558 -2.00 4.62 7.51
N ASN A 559 -2.73 5.33 6.66
CA ASN A 559 -2.28 6.62 6.10
C ASN A 559 -2.63 7.83 7.00
N ARG A 560 -3.32 7.62 8.14
CA ARG A 560 -3.81 8.70 9.01
C ARG A 560 -2.90 9.02 10.20
N TYR A 561 -1.85 8.25 10.43
CA TYR A 561 -0.98 8.40 11.61
C TYR A 561 0.48 8.60 11.24
N SER A 562 1.25 9.24 12.13
CA SER A 562 2.70 9.46 11.99
C SER A 562 3.51 8.20 12.27
N PHE A 563 3.37 7.16 11.45
CA PHE A 563 4.17 5.94 11.59
C PHE A 563 5.67 6.17 11.41
N TRP A 564 6.11 7.35 10.97
CA TRP A 564 7.52 7.74 10.95
C TRP A 564 8.09 8.13 12.31
N ARG A 565 7.23 8.28 13.32
CA ARG A 565 7.65 8.43 14.71
C ARG A 565 7.78 7.05 15.34
N GLU A 566 8.91 6.83 15.99
CA GLU A 566 9.29 5.56 16.57
C GLU A 566 8.26 5.02 17.57
N ARG A 567 7.58 5.88 18.31
CA ARG A 567 6.49 5.51 19.24
C ARG A 567 5.37 4.71 18.57
N TYR A 568 5.05 4.98 17.30
CA TYR A 568 4.06 4.20 16.54
C TYR A 568 4.59 2.87 16.01
N LEU A 569 5.91 2.66 16.05
CA LEU A 569 6.58 1.44 15.59
C LEU A 569 6.86 0.48 16.75
N VAL A 570 7.35 0.99 17.88
CA VAL A 570 7.77 0.16 19.04
C VAL A 570 6.87 0.31 20.26
N GLY A 571 6.01 1.33 20.31
CA GLY A 571 5.14 1.62 21.45
C GLY A 571 5.89 2.36 22.55
N HIS A 572 5.37 2.33 23.77
CA HIS A 572 6.01 2.92 24.96
C HIS A 572 7.24 2.12 25.46
N LEU A 573 7.87 1.30 24.60
CA LEU A 573 9.05 0.52 25.00
C LEU A 573 10.28 1.40 25.26
N HIS A 574 10.29 2.65 24.75
CA HIS A 574 11.38 3.61 24.92
C HIS A 574 10.86 4.94 25.47
N ASP A 575 10.49 4.97 26.75
CA ASP A 575 10.36 6.24 27.49
C ASP A 575 11.76 6.76 27.83
N GLU A 576 12.53 7.21 26.83
CA GLU A 576 13.32 8.41 27.09
C GLU A 576 12.37 9.61 26.99
N PRO A 577 12.27 10.46 28.02
CA PRO A 577 11.45 11.65 27.94
C PRO A 577 11.89 12.46 26.71
N LEU A 578 10.94 12.77 25.83
CA LEU A 578 11.19 13.62 24.67
C LEU A 578 11.96 14.87 25.16
N PRO A 579 13.05 15.26 24.48
CA PRO A 579 13.75 16.49 24.85
C PRO A 579 12.73 17.62 24.89
N PRO A 580 12.78 18.51 25.90
CA PRO A 580 11.80 19.57 26.05
C PRO A 580 11.72 20.35 24.74
N THR A 581 10.50 20.51 24.20
CA THR A 581 10.29 21.32 23.00
C THR A 581 10.87 22.72 23.27
N PRO A 582 11.73 23.24 22.38
CA PRO A 582 12.24 24.60 22.53
C PRO A 582 11.05 25.57 22.54
N ASN A 583 10.94 26.34 23.62
CA ASN A 583 9.92 27.38 23.82
C ASN A 583 10.00 28.49 22.79
#